data_AF-A0AAW1VIN7-F1
#
_entry.id   AF-A0AAW1VIN7-F1
#
_cell.length_a   1.000
_cell.length_b   1.000
_cell.length_c   1.000
_cell.angle_alpha   90.00
_cell.angle_beta   90.00
_cell.angle_gamma   90.00
#
_symmetry.space_group_name_H-M   'P 1'
#
loop_
_entity.id
_entity.type
_entity.pdbx_description
1 polymer ?
#
loop_
_entity_poly.entity_id
_entity_poly.type
_entity_poly.pdbx_seq_one_letter_code
_entity_poly.pdbx_strand_id
1 'polypeptide(L)'
;MYCLKTLVCFFLIGAIYAEKELSEEQKKAVEMLIQCGKKWDISEEEFQNMDQLVKDPTDKILCFLKCASEKQGTLDEAGNVEIKNVDKMIAMMKLKSEDENSIKDCIRKVSKVKSCEDFRNITKCLPSN
;
A
#
# COMPACT_ATOMS: atom_id res chain seq x y z
N MET A 1 36.91 -11.59 -44.22
CA MET A 1 37.32 -11.69 -42.81
C MET A 1 36.46 -10.75 -41.97
N TYR A 2 35.17 -11.06 -41.84
CA TYR A 2 34.24 -10.35 -40.96
C TYR A 2 33.72 -11.38 -39.98
N CYS A 3 34.49 -11.64 -38.94
CA CYS A 3 34.08 -12.58 -37.90
C CYS A 3 34.57 -12.05 -36.56
N LEU A 4 33.68 -12.13 -35.57
CA LEU A 4 33.95 -12.04 -34.14
C LEU A 4 33.84 -10.67 -33.42
N LYS A 5 33.87 -9.50 -34.10
CA LYS A 5 33.74 -8.21 -33.37
C LYS A 5 32.32 -7.67 -33.20
N THR A 6 31.37 -8.04 -34.06
CA THR A 6 30.00 -7.49 -34.02
C THR A 6 29.04 -8.27 -33.12
N LEU A 7 29.41 -9.48 -32.70
CA LEU A 7 28.53 -10.37 -31.93
C LEU A 7 28.63 -10.15 -30.41
N VAL A 8 29.68 -9.47 -29.94
CA VAL A 8 29.91 -9.20 -28.51
C VAL A 8 29.09 -8.01 -28.00
N CYS A 9 28.67 -7.08 -28.88
CA CYS A 9 27.88 -5.91 -28.46
C CYS A 9 26.41 -6.23 -28.18
N PHE A 10 25.83 -7.26 -28.80
CA PHE A 10 24.43 -7.63 -28.52
C PHE A 10 24.26 -8.38 -27.20
N PHE A 11 25.28 -9.09 -26.73
CA PHE A 11 25.23 -9.76 -25.42
C PHE A 11 25.39 -8.78 -24.24
N LEU A 12 25.98 -7.61 -24.44
CA LEU A 12 26.08 -6.58 -23.38
C LEU A 12 24.79 -5.77 -23.21
N ILE A 13 23.88 -5.74 -24.19
CA ILE A 13 22.58 -5.08 -24.06
C ILE A 13 21.55 -6.00 -23.39
N GLY A 14 21.70 -7.33 -23.53
CA GLY A 14 20.80 -8.32 -22.94
C GLY A 14 20.89 -8.46 -21.42
N ALA A 15 22.00 -8.09 -20.80
CA ALA A 15 22.21 -8.17 -19.35
C ALA A 15 21.69 -6.95 -18.55
N ILE A 16 21.17 -5.91 -19.22
CA ILE A 16 20.69 -4.69 -18.57
C ILE A 16 19.23 -4.84 -18.09
N TYR A 17 18.49 -5.84 -18.59
CA TYR A 17 17.19 -6.20 -18.06
C TYR A 17 17.36 -7.12 -16.84
N ALA A 18 17.97 -6.59 -15.79
CA ALA A 18 17.89 -7.20 -14.46
C ALA A 18 16.41 -7.21 -14.04
N GLU A 19 15.82 -8.40 -13.96
CA GLU A 19 14.53 -8.59 -13.29
C GLU A 19 14.62 -7.95 -11.91
N LYS A 20 13.81 -6.92 -11.69
CA LYS A 20 13.75 -6.24 -10.40
C LYS A 20 13.03 -7.18 -9.44
N GLU A 21 13.76 -8.10 -8.82
CA GLU A 21 13.20 -8.96 -7.78
C GLU A 21 12.57 -8.10 -6.68
N LEU A 22 11.29 -8.33 -6.39
CA LEU A 22 10.65 -7.74 -5.22
C LEU A 22 11.40 -8.18 -3.97
N SER A 23 11.67 -7.23 -3.07
CA SER A 23 12.15 -7.56 -1.73
C SER A 23 11.13 -8.43 -0.98
N GLU A 24 11.61 -9.21 0.00
CA GLU A 24 10.74 -10.05 0.83
C GLU A 24 9.66 -9.24 1.57
N GLU A 25 9.96 -8.01 1.96
CA GLU A 25 8.98 -7.10 2.56
C GLU A 25 7.87 -6.72 1.56
N GLN A 26 8.22 -6.46 0.31
CA GLN A 26 7.24 -6.16 -0.75
C GLN A 26 6.38 -7.38 -1.07
N LYS A 27 6.97 -8.58 -1.14
CA LYS A 27 6.21 -9.83 -1.36
C LYS A 27 5.17 -10.04 -0.27
N LYS A 28 5.57 -9.86 1.00
CA LYS A 28 4.67 -9.98 2.15
C LYS A 28 3.54 -8.94 2.12
N ALA A 29 3.85 -7.71 1.74
CA ALA A 29 2.84 -6.66 1.59
C ALA A 29 1.83 -6.99 0.48
N VAL A 30 2.29 -7.50 -0.67
CA VAL A 30 1.44 -7.92 -1.78
C VAL A 30 0.55 -9.10 -1.36
N GLU A 31 1.11 -10.12 -0.70
CA GLU A 31 0.34 -11.27 -0.25
C GLU A 31 -0.77 -10.87 0.73
N MET A 32 -0.45 -9.97 1.68
CA MET A 32 -1.42 -9.40 2.59
C MET A 32 -2.56 -8.68 1.86
N LEU A 33 -2.26 -7.83 0.88
CA LEU A 33 -3.26 -7.11 0.09
C LEU A 33 -4.14 -8.08 -0.70
N ILE A 34 -3.57 -9.14 -1.28
CA ILE A 34 -4.32 -10.19 -1.98
C ILE A 34 -5.27 -10.92 -1.02
N GLN A 35 -4.80 -11.29 0.18
CA GLN A 35 -5.64 -11.97 1.17
C GLN A 35 -6.82 -11.09 1.62
N CYS A 36 -6.57 -9.82 1.93
CA CYS A 36 -7.63 -8.89 2.32
C CYS A 36 -8.57 -8.55 1.15
N GLY A 37 -8.03 -8.39 -0.05
CA GLY A 37 -8.80 -8.13 -1.26
C GLY A 37 -9.77 -9.27 -1.57
N LYS A 38 -9.30 -10.51 -1.51
CA LYS A 38 -10.16 -11.70 -1.69
C LYS A 38 -11.26 -11.80 -0.64
N LYS A 39 -10.95 -11.48 0.62
CA LYS A 39 -11.92 -11.54 1.73
C LYS A 39 -13.11 -10.59 1.51
N TRP A 40 -12.85 -9.44 0.91
CA TRP A 40 -13.84 -8.39 0.71
C TRP A 40 -14.22 -8.21 -0.76
N ASP A 41 -13.88 -9.16 -1.63
CA ASP A 41 -14.21 -9.15 -3.06
C ASP A 41 -13.84 -7.80 -3.73
N ILE A 42 -12.60 -7.36 -3.51
CA ILE A 42 -12.03 -6.18 -4.17
C ILE A 42 -11.60 -6.57 -5.58
N SER A 43 -12.18 -5.92 -6.59
CA SER A 43 -11.84 -6.15 -7.99
C SER A 43 -10.49 -5.54 -8.34
N GLU A 44 -9.90 -5.99 -9.45
CA GLU A 44 -8.66 -5.38 -9.97
C GLU A 44 -8.85 -3.89 -10.29
N GLU A 45 -10.01 -3.52 -10.84
CA GLU A 45 -10.35 -2.12 -11.11
C GLU A 45 -10.41 -1.30 -9.82
N GLU A 46 -10.98 -1.85 -8.74
CA GLU A 46 -11.01 -1.18 -7.44
C GLU A 46 -9.60 -1.04 -6.84
N PHE A 47 -8.72 -2.03 -7.03
CA PHE A 47 -7.31 -1.90 -6.66
C PHE A 47 -6.59 -0.80 -7.45
N GLN A 48 -6.86 -0.70 -8.75
CA GLN A 48 -6.24 0.31 -9.62
C GLN A 48 -6.71 1.73 -9.30
N ASN A 49 -7.94 1.89 -8.82
CA ASN A 49 -8.55 3.17 -8.47
C ASN A 49 -8.65 3.42 -6.95
N MET A 50 -7.82 2.72 -6.16
CA MET A 50 -7.88 2.78 -4.69
C MET A 50 -7.70 4.21 -4.15
N ASP A 51 -6.90 5.04 -4.81
CA ASP A 51 -6.68 6.46 -4.47
C ASP A 51 -7.99 7.28 -4.54
N GLN A 52 -8.86 6.98 -5.51
CA GLN A 52 -10.18 7.60 -5.63
C GLN A 52 -11.15 7.04 -4.60
N LEU A 53 -11.16 5.70 -4.45
CA LEU A 53 -12.09 5.01 -3.56
C LEU A 53 -11.86 5.34 -2.08
N VAL A 54 -10.64 5.72 -1.69
CA VAL A 54 -10.32 6.13 -0.32
C VAL A 54 -10.92 7.50 0.04
N LYS A 55 -11.26 8.35 -0.94
CA LYS A 55 -11.87 9.67 -0.71
C LYS A 55 -13.32 9.56 -0.23
N ASP A 56 -14.07 8.66 -0.84
CA ASP A 56 -15.43 8.30 -0.41
C ASP A 56 -15.57 6.77 -0.35
N PRO A 57 -15.05 6.14 0.72
CA PRO A 57 -14.94 4.70 0.78
C PRO A 57 -16.29 4.08 1.08
N THR A 58 -16.62 3.03 0.32
CA THR A 58 -17.68 2.09 0.66
C THR A 58 -17.28 1.26 1.87
N ASP A 59 -18.24 0.62 2.55
CA ASP A 59 -17.95 -0.24 3.70
C ASP A 59 -17.00 -1.38 3.34
N LYS A 60 -17.10 -1.88 2.11
CA LYS A 60 -16.22 -2.90 1.53
C LYS A 60 -14.76 -2.42 1.51
N ILE A 61 -14.53 -1.20 1.03
CA ILE A 61 -13.20 -0.57 0.98
C ILE A 61 -12.68 -0.29 2.38
N LEU A 62 -13.53 0.21 3.28
CA LEU A 62 -13.17 0.41 4.69
C LEU A 62 -12.70 -0.90 5.36
N CYS A 63 -13.43 -1.99 5.14
CA CYS A 63 -13.07 -3.29 5.68
C CYS A 63 -11.78 -3.85 5.07
N PHE A 64 -11.55 -3.63 3.78
CA PHE A 64 -10.30 -3.95 3.12
C PHE A 64 -9.11 -3.20 3.74
N LEU A 65 -9.24 -1.88 3.92
CA LEU A 65 -8.19 -1.03 4.50
C LEU A 65 -7.89 -1.40 5.96
N LYS A 66 -8.92 -1.70 6.75
CA LYS A 66 -8.76 -2.22 8.13
C LYS A 66 -7.96 -3.51 8.13
N CYS A 67 -8.35 -4.49 7.31
CA CYS A 67 -7.65 -5.78 7.21
C CYS A 67 -6.18 -5.61 6.81
N ALA A 68 -5.90 -4.76 5.83
CA ALA A 68 -4.54 -4.47 5.39
C ALA A 68 -3.72 -3.81 6.53
N SER A 69 -4.33 -2.86 7.25
CA SER A 69 -3.67 -2.18 8.37
C SER A 69 -3.35 -3.11 9.54
N GLU A 70 -4.25 -4.06 9.83
CA GLU A 70 -4.03 -5.08 10.86
C GLU A 70 -2.85 -5.98 10.51
N LYS A 71 -2.84 -6.53 9.29
CA LYS A 71 -1.76 -7.41 8.83
C LYS A 71 -0.42 -6.70 8.65
N GLN A 72 -0.44 -5.40 8.35
CA GLN A 72 0.77 -4.57 8.27
C GLN A 72 1.31 -4.20 9.66
N GLY A 73 0.50 -4.38 10.71
CA GLY A 73 0.81 -3.97 12.08
C GLY A 73 0.66 -2.47 12.33
N THR A 74 -0.04 -1.76 11.44
CA THR A 74 -0.41 -0.34 11.63
C THR A 74 -1.63 -0.21 12.54
N LEU A 75 -2.45 -1.27 12.62
CA LEU A 75 -3.58 -1.38 13.54
C LEU A 75 -3.43 -2.66 14.37
N ASP A 76 -3.53 -2.57 15.70
CA ASP A 76 -3.52 -3.75 16.57
C ASP A 76 -4.93 -4.37 16.74
N GLU A 77 -5.00 -5.56 17.34
CA GLU A 77 -6.26 -6.27 17.59
C GLU A 77 -7.21 -5.53 18.56
N ALA A 78 -6.66 -4.64 19.40
CA ALA A 78 -7.43 -3.80 20.31
C ALA A 78 -7.97 -2.52 19.65
N GLY A 79 -7.65 -2.32 18.36
CA GLY A 79 -8.06 -1.20 17.53
C GLY A 79 -7.20 0.04 17.69
N ASN A 80 -5.99 -0.05 18.26
CA ASN A 80 -5.09 1.09 18.41
C ASN A 80 -4.17 1.21 17.19
N VAL A 81 -3.95 2.45 16.73
CA VAL A 81 -3.05 2.71 15.60
C VAL A 81 -1.61 2.83 16.07
N GLU A 82 -0.75 1.98 15.51
CA GLU A 82 0.69 1.97 15.75
C GLU A 82 1.36 3.06 14.91
N ILE A 83 1.45 4.28 15.46
CA ILE A 83 1.99 5.45 14.75
C ILE A 83 3.37 5.21 14.12
N LYS A 84 4.21 4.40 14.77
CA LYS A 84 5.54 4.00 14.27
C LYS A 84 5.50 3.26 12.92
N ASN A 85 4.35 2.66 12.59
CA ASN A 85 4.14 1.88 11.38
C ASN A 85 3.30 2.64 10.32
N VAL A 86 2.81 3.84 10.63
CA VAL A 86 2.03 4.67 9.70
C VAL A 86 2.84 5.05 8.45
N ASP A 87 4.17 5.13 8.56
CA ASP A 87 5.06 5.38 7.40
C ASP A 87 4.91 4.33 6.31
N LYS A 88 4.67 3.08 6.71
CA LYS A 88 4.46 1.98 5.76
C LYS A 88 3.13 2.13 5.02
N MET A 89 2.10 2.66 5.70
CA MET A 89 0.81 2.96 5.09
C MET A 89 0.94 4.13 4.10
N ILE A 90 1.62 5.21 4.50
CA ILE A 90 1.87 6.39 3.66
C ILE A 90 2.64 6.01 2.41
N ALA A 91 3.70 5.21 2.55
CA ALA A 91 4.49 4.71 1.42
C ALA A 91 3.67 3.80 0.49
N MET A 92 2.83 2.92 1.04
CA MET A 92 1.97 2.03 0.25
C MET A 92 0.92 2.79 -0.55
N MET A 93 0.34 3.84 0.04
CA MET A 93 -0.63 4.71 -0.61
C MET A 93 0.03 5.76 -1.52
N LYS A 94 1.36 5.77 -1.63
CA LYS A 94 2.15 6.75 -2.41
C LYS A 94 1.79 8.20 -2.06
N LEU A 95 1.46 8.45 -0.80
CA LEU A 95 1.16 9.79 -0.31
C LEU A 95 2.45 10.61 -0.26
N LYS A 96 2.33 11.91 -0.44
CA LYS A 96 3.49 12.80 -0.44
C LYS A 96 4.07 12.90 0.97
N SER A 97 5.40 12.94 1.05
CA SER A 97 6.13 13.10 2.32
C SER A 97 5.87 14.44 3.02
N GLU A 98 5.49 15.48 2.26
CA GLU A 98 5.13 16.79 2.82
C GLU A 98 3.88 16.74 3.74
N ASP A 99 3.01 15.76 3.52
CA ASP A 99 1.78 15.56 4.30
C ASP A 99 1.97 14.59 5.49
N GLU A 100 3.14 13.94 5.60
CA GLU A 100 3.36 12.82 6.50
C GLU A 100 3.09 13.15 7.98
N ASN A 101 3.61 14.30 8.45
CA ASN A 101 3.39 14.75 9.83
C ASN A 101 1.94 15.13 10.08
N SER A 102 1.28 15.77 9.11
CA SER A 102 -0.14 16.14 9.19
C SER A 102 -1.03 14.91 9.29
N ILE A 103 -0.76 13.89 8.45
CA ILE A 103 -1.46 12.60 8.47
C ILE A 103 -1.26 11.92 9.83
N LYS A 104 -0.02 11.81 10.31
CA LYS A 104 0.28 11.22 11.62
C LYS A 104 -0.43 11.94 12.77
N ASP A 105 -0.42 13.27 12.77
CA ASP A 105 -1.07 14.07 13.81
C ASP A 105 -2.60 13.96 13.77
N CYS A 106 -3.19 13.81 12.59
CA CYS A 106 -4.60 13.51 12.46
C CYS A 106 -4.92 12.09 12.98
N ILE A 107 -4.16 11.09 12.57
CA ILE A 107 -4.35 9.70 12.99
C ILE A 107 -4.21 9.54 14.52
N ARG A 108 -3.29 10.27 15.16
CA ARG A 108 -3.16 10.29 16.64
C ARG A 108 -4.43 10.72 17.37
N LYS A 109 -5.28 11.53 16.72
CA LYS A 109 -6.56 11.99 17.27
C LYS A 109 -7.69 11.01 17.02
N VAL A 110 -7.51 10.08 16.09
CA VAL A 110 -8.44 8.96 15.91
C VAL A 110 -8.29 8.05 17.12
N SER A 111 -9.43 7.69 17.72
CA SER A 111 -9.46 6.92 18.95
C SER A 111 -9.15 5.44 18.69
N LYS A 112 -10.18 4.58 18.66
CA LYS A 112 -10.04 3.16 18.37
C LYS A 112 -10.75 2.82 17.07
N VAL A 113 -10.14 1.94 16.30
CA VAL A 113 -10.70 1.38 15.07
C VAL A 113 -11.07 -0.08 15.33
N LYS A 114 -12.31 -0.32 15.78
CA LYS A 114 -12.81 -1.67 16.10
C LYS A 114 -13.64 -2.25 14.96
N SER A 115 -14.41 -1.40 14.29
CA SER A 115 -15.23 -1.75 13.14
C SER A 115 -14.58 -1.26 11.85
N CYS A 116 -15.08 -1.72 10.70
CA CYS A 116 -14.68 -1.14 9.42
C CYS A 116 -15.11 0.32 9.32
N GLU A 117 -16.29 0.67 9.83
CA GLU A 117 -16.82 2.03 9.81
C GLU A 117 -15.90 3.01 10.56
N ASP A 118 -15.31 2.58 11.68
CA ASP A 118 -14.36 3.38 12.44
C ASP A 118 -13.14 3.78 11.60
N PHE A 119 -12.76 2.96 10.62
CA PHE A 119 -11.64 3.23 9.71
C PHE A 119 -11.90 4.47 8.83
N ARG A 120 -13.16 4.88 8.65
CA ARG A 120 -13.52 6.13 7.96
C ARG A 120 -12.91 7.36 8.64
N ASN A 121 -12.63 7.30 9.94
CA ASN A 121 -11.95 8.39 10.64
C ASN A 121 -10.47 8.50 10.26
N ILE A 122 -9.83 7.38 9.87
CA ILE A 122 -8.47 7.37 9.34
C ILE A 122 -8.45 7.91 7.91
N THR A 123 -9.41 7.53 7.05
CA THR A 123 -9.41 8.00 5.66
C THR A 123 -9.60 9.51 5.54
N LYS A 124 -10.31 10.14 6.49
CA LYS A 124 -10.42 11.61 6.59
C LYS A 124 -9.09 12.32 6.87
N CYS A 125 -8.09 11.61 7.36
CA CYS A 125 -6.74 12.16 7.57
C CYS A 125 -5.91 12.23 6.30
N LEU A 126 -6.37 11.61 5.20
CA LEU A 126 -5.63 11.51 3.96
C LEU A 126 -5.92 12.72 3.07
N PRO A 127 -4.91 13.24 2.34
CA PRO A 127 -5.08 14.40 1.49
C PRO A 127 -6.03 14.10 0.34
N SER A 128 -6.95 15.05 0.09
CA SER A 128 -7.86 15.03 -1.07
C SER A 128 -7.21 15.78 -2.23
N ASN A 129 -6.16 15.21 -2.83
CA ASN A 129 -5.54 15.80 -4.03
C ASN A 129 -6.38 15.55 -5.30
#